data_AF-A0A6L6PU31-F1
#
_entry.id   AF-A0A6L6PU31-F1
#
_cell.length_a   1.000
_cell.length_b   1.000
_cell.length_c   1.000
_cell.angle_alpha   90.00
_cell.angle_beta   90.00
_cell.angle_gamma   90.00
#
_symmetry.space_group_name_H-M   'P 1'
#
loop_
_entity.id
_entity.type
_entity.pdbx_description
1 polymer ?
#
loop_
_entity_poly.entity_id
_entity_poly.type
_entity_poly.pdbx_seq_one_letter_code
_entity_poly.pdbx_strand_id
1 'polypeptide(L)'
;MRARQAAAALLLAAAASAQATSQVFLVQNSGWMESFYTDPASQYKPLVTEVVLAAVQPGDALVLASFNQSQPGAPSPKALLATKVEQASQRAAVQGVLAPLAVAKKPGSTALADTDLGEAVSSAIGTALGNKPGLVWLFTNNKNSPNNDQATSRRNREFYELIHHGAAIKKALAFPLHMPVKGRYSANGLMIYVFAIGDEGARDLDKLLRSGRLQQVITETPARLKPLDQDTVRLTPVKVENVPGVAFSTQANGVLRADIDAGARGATASHEQASNAARIGWRLENTVYPYTITSARLEARSLLAGAHMPILLGADAIAGLSPGKPQPLSSAMQLPVAHLPGKWSLDAVKAAGSAAVLPGAIEVKLSEQKLELSQAFRQRMASLFPGDPLPDIFTPPEQVQGSRAVLPLEVRIRYGVGPLLGLLGGAAALLAAAAGLAVAATRTRKVWVTIEGEPRVVHAKPGAVQPLHDRAGNKVAELHASMFGTTLTDVRQGAQVRLGK
;
A
#
# COMPACT_ATOMS: atom_id res chain seq x y z
N MET A 1 4.85 21.00 -31.97
CA MET A 1 5.86 20.07 -31.39
C MET A 1 6.52 20.55 -30.09
N ARG A 2 6.46 21.84 -29.70
CA ARG A 2 7.16 22.34 -28.48
C ARG A 2 6.39 22.19 -27.15
N ALA A 3 5.09 21.92 -27.17
CA ALA A 3 4.30 21.72 -25.94
C ALA A 3 4.42 20.31 -25.32
N ARG A 4 4.86 19.30 -26.10
CA ARG A 4 5.03 17.91 -25.62
C ARG A 4 6.40 17.66 -24.95
N GLN A 5 7.38 18.55 -25.15
CA GLN A 5 8.71 18.41 -24.53
C GLN A 5 8.78 19.04 -23.14
N ALA A 6 7.92 20.03 -22.83
CA ALA A 6 7.86 20.62 -21.48
C ALA A 6 7.22 19.68 -20.44
N ALA A 7 6.29 18.81 -20.86
CA ALA A 7 5.66 17.83 -19.97
C ALA A 7 6.58 16.64 -19.63
N ALA A 8 7.58 16.34 -20.46
CA ALA A 8 8.55 15.28 -20.21
C ALA A 8 9.64 15.70 -19.19
N ALA A 9 9.94 17.00 -19.08
CA ALA A 9 10.94 17.51 -18.12
C ALA A 9 10.42 17.63 -16.69
N LEU A 10 9.10 17.79 -16.48
CA LEU A 10 8.49 17.86 -15.15
C LEU A 10 8.17 16.49 -14.52
N LEU A 11 8.23 15.40 -15.29
CA LEU A 11 8.05 14.03 -14.79
C LEU A 11 9.37 13.33 -14.41
N LEU A 12 10.52 13.97 -14.61
CA LEU A 12 11.84 13.47 -14.21
C LEU A 12 12.36 14.07 -12.89
N ALA A 13 11.60 14.99 -12.27
CA ALA A 13 11.97 15.63 -11.00
C ALA A 13 11.14 15.15 -9.79
N ALA A 14 10.28 14.15 -9.96
CA ALA A 14 9.71 13.40 -8.84
C ALA A 14 10.68 12.28 -8.42
N ALA A 15 11.95 12.61 -8.20
CA ALA A 15 12.75 11.84 -7.27
C ALA A 15 12.09 12.06 -5.92
N ALA A 16 11.25 11.10 -5.51
CA ALA A 16 10.60 11.11 -4.20
C ALA A 16 11.65 11.49 -3.17
N SER A 17 11.54 12.69 -2.58
CA SER A 17 12.37 13.11 -1.48
C SER A 17 12.23 12.04 -0.41
N ALA A 18 13.22 11.17 -0.28
CA ALA A 18 13.21 10.14 0.73
C ALA A 18 13.16 10.88 2.06
N GLN A 19 12.03 10.74 2.76
CA GLN A 19 11.80 11.43 4.03
C GLN A 19 12.94 11.02 4.97
N ALA A 20 13.61 12.00 5.57
CA ALA A 20 14.74 11.76 6.45
C ALA A 20 14.30 10.93 7.66
N THR A 21 14.95 9.80 7.89
CA THR A 21 14.66 8.91 9.02
C THR A 21 15.64 9.21 10.17
N SER A 22 15.16 9.15 11.41
CA SER A 22 16.02 9.16 12.60
C SER A 22 16.52 7.76 12.90
N GLN A 23 17.83 7.58 12.97
CA GLN A 23 18.52 6.30 13.12
C GLN A 23 19.45 6.34 14.33
N VAL A 24 19.25 5.44 15.29
CA VAL A 24 20.09 5.30 16.48
C VAL A 24 20.77 3.93 16.44
N PHE A 25 22.08 3.88 16.56
CA PHE A 25 22.87 2.65 16.56
C PHE A 25 23.57 2.48 17.91
N LEU A 26 23.28 1.38 18.58
CA LEU A 26 23.76 1.05 19.92
C LEU A 26 24.79 -0.08 19.82
N VAL A 27 26.04 0.22 20.13
CA VAL A 27 27.18 -0.71 20.06
C VAL A 27 27.52 -1.17 21.47
N GLN A 28 27.32 -2.45 21.78
CA GLN A 28 27.62 -2.95 23.11
C GLN A 28 29.13 -2.89 23.37
N ASN A 29 29.52 -2.34 24.50
CA ASN A 29 30.92 -2.33 24.94
C ASN A 29 31.11 -2.82 26.37
N SER A 30 30.18 -3.63 26.90
CA SER A 30 30.34 -4.27 28.20
C SER A 30 31.41 -5.37 28.19
N GLY A 31 31.76 -5.90 29.36
CA GLY A 31 32.79 -6.92 29.52
C GLY A 31 32.56 -8.20 28.74
N TRP A 32 31.30 -8.55 28.48
CA TRP A 32 30.94 -9.70 27.67
C TRP A 32 31.35 -9.57 26.21
N MET A 33 31.58 -8.35 25.74
CA MET A 33 32.04 -8.08 24.38
C MET A 33 33.56 -8.10 24.26
N GLU A 34 34.32 -8.39 25.34
CA GLU A 34 35.78 -8.19 25.36
C GLU A 34 36.49 -8.76 24.14
N SER A 35 36.25 -10.03 23.81
CA SER A 35 36.85 -10.70 22.66
C SER A 35 36.48 -10.07 21.31
N PHE A 36 35.33 -9.40 21.18
CA PHE A 36 34.97 -8.67 19.96
C PHE A 36 35.80 -7.40 19.77
N TYR A 37 36.42 -6.87 20.82
CA TYR A 37 37.28 -5.69 20.78
C TYR A 37 38.78 -6.04 20.76
N THR A 38 39.17 -7.18 21.34
CA THR A 38 40.59 -7.54 21.54
C THR A 38 41.09 -8.61 20.58
N ASP A 39 40.23 -9.46 20.03
CA ASP A 39 40.62 -10.42 19.00
C ASP A 39 41.01 -9.68 17.71
N PRO A 40 42.27 -9.78 17.22
CA PRO A 40 42.70 -9.10 15.99
C PRO A 40 41.93 -9.55 14.75
N ALA A 41 41.34 -10.74 14.75
CA ALA A 41 40.52 -11.24 13.65
C ALA A 41 39.06 -10.75 13.69
N SER A 42 38.65 -10.11 14.80
CA SER A 42 37.27 -9.66 14.99
C SER A 42 36.81 -8.70 13.89
N GLN A 43 35.68 -9.02 13.27
CA GLN A 43 35.03 -8.16 12.28
C GLN A 43 33.96 -7.25 12.90
N TYR A 44 33.93 -7.11 14.23
CA TYR A 44 32.86 -6.40 14.92
C TYR A 44 32.71 -4.93 14.51
N LYS A 45 33.78 -4.12 14.63
CA LYS A 45 33.75 -2.69 14.24
C LYS A 45 33.57 -2.48 12.73
N PRO A 46 34.23 -3.25 11.85
CA PRO A 46 33.93 -3.23 10.41
C PRO A 46 32.45 -3.52 10.11
N LEU A 47 31.87 -4.55 10.72
CA LEU A 47 30.46 -4.90 10.51
C LEU A 47 29.52 -3.78 10.98
N VAL A 48 29.74 -3.20 12.16
CA VAL A 48 28.96 -2.05 12.65
C VAL A 48 29.02 -0.91 11.63
N THR A 49 30.21 -0.62 11.09
CA THR A 49 30.39 0.41 10.05
C THR A 49 29.53 0.12 8.81
N GLU A 50 29.63 -1.09 8.25
CA GLU A 50 28.88 -1.45 7.05
C GLU A 50 27.37 -1.45 7.27
N VAL A 51 26.89 -1.92 8.42
CA VAL A 51 25.47 -1.91 8.75
C VAL A 51 24.95 -0.47 8.89
N VAL A 52 25.69 0.41 9.57
CA VAL A 52 25.34 1.83 9.67
C VAL A 52 25.21 2.45 8.27
N LEU A 53 26.21 2.23 7.41
CA LEU A 53 26.23 2.80 6.05
C LEU A 53 25.15 2.23 5.13
N ALA A 54 24.80 0.94 5.27
CA ALA A 54 23.74 0.32 4.51
C ALA A 54 22.34 0.79 4.96
N ALA A 55 22.17 1.08 6.25
CA ALA A 55 20.89 1.50 6.83
C ALA A 55 20.55 2.96 6.54
N VAL A 56 21.53 3.87 6.64
CA VAL A 56 21.29 5.32 6.47
C VAL A 56 21.21 5.75 5.01
N GLN A 57 20.57 6.88 4.75
CA GLN A 57 20.57 7.57 3.45
C GLN A 57 20.84 9.08 3.65
N PRO A 58 21.22 9.82 2.58
CA PRO A 58 21.44 11.26 2.68
C PRO A 58 20.24 11.98 3.29
N GLY A 59 20.50 12.82 4.30
CA GLY A 59 19.46 13.57 5.00
C GLY A 59 18.99 12.95 6.31
N ASP A 60 19.24 11.65 6.56
CA ASP A 60 18.90 10.99 7.83
C ASP A 60 19.60 11.65 9.03
N ALA A 61 18.96 11.61 10.18
CA ALA A 61 19.60 11.92 11.46
C ALA A 61 20.23 10.65 12.02
N LEU A 62 21.54 10.65 12.24
CA LEU A 62 22.31 9.51 12.72
C LEU A 62 22.83 9.79 14.13
N VAL A 63 22.56 8.87 15.05
CA VAL A 63 23.22 8.77 16.36
C VAL A 63 23.90 7.42 16.47
N LEU A 64 25.19 7.40 16.76
CA LEU A 64 25.94 6.20 17.12
C LEU A 64 26.36 6.33 18.58
N ALA A 65 26.02 5.36 19.41
CA ALA A 65 26.32 5.35 20.82
C ALA A 65 26.89 3.99 21.25
N SER A 66 27.78 4.00 22.24
CA SER A 66 28.17 2.79 22.96
C SER A 66 27.23 2.55 24.13
N PHE A 67 26.95 1.30 24.48
CA PHE A 67 26.15 0.99 25.65
C PHE A 67 26.69 -0.18 26.47
N ASN A 68 26.38 -0.12 27.76
CA ASN A 68 26.58 -1.10 28.81
C ASN A 68 25.53 -0.78 29.91
N GLN A 69 25.76 -1.16 31.17
CA GLN A 69 24.91 -0.76 32.29
C GLN A 69 25.24 0.66 32.78
N SER A 70 24.22 1.52 32.91
CA SER A 70 24.41 2.86 33.49
C SER A 70 24.83 2.79 34.96
N GLN A 71 25.80 3.63 35.35
CA GLN A 71 26.26 3.77 36.74
C GLN A 71 26.47 5.25 37.07
N PRO A 72 26.44 5.64 38.37
CA PRO A 72 26.78 7.00 38.77
C PRO A 72 28.13 7.45 38.21
N GLY A 73 28.16 8.55 37.45
CA GLY A 73 29.37 9.06 36.78
C GLY A 73 29.75 8.35 35.47
N ALA A 74 29.01 7.33 35.04
CA ALA A 74 29.17 6.66 33.76
C ALA A 74 27.80 6.35 33.12
N PRO A 75 27.13 7.35 32.51
CA PRO A 75 25.83 7.16 31.89
C PRO A 75 25.93 6.25 30.66
N SER A 76 24.89 5.45 30.44
CA SER A 76 24.72 4.57 29.29
C SER A 76 23.29 4.71 28.73
N PRO A 77 23.08 4.71 27.40
CA PRO A 77 24.08 4.77 26.33
C PRO A 77 24.87 6.09 26.32
N LYS A 78 26.12 6.03 25.85
CA LYS A 78 27.01 7.19 25.64
C LYS A 78 27.16 7.48 24.15
N ALA A 79 26.74 8.67 23.72
CA ALA A 79 26.88 9.11 22.33
C ALA A 79 28.36 9.19 21.92
N LEU A 80 28.66 8.64 20.74
CA LEU A 80 29.97 8.69 20.08
C LEU A 80 29.94 9.63 18.88
N LEU A 81 28.82 9.63 18.16
CA LEU A 81 28.57 10.49 17.00
C LEU A 81 27.09 10.87 16.97
N ALA A 82 26.79 12.13 16.69
CA ALA A 82 25.46 12.62 16.36
C ALA A 82 25.59 13.60 15.19
N THR A 83 25.01 13.25 14.04
CA THR A 83 25.16 14.05 12.81
C THR A 83 23.97 13.86 11.88
N LYS A 84 23.84 14.76 10.91
CA LYS A 84 23.01 14.54 9.74
C LYS A 84 23.86 13.86 8.67
N VAL A 85 23.31 12.87 7.97
CA VAL A 85 24.05 12.05 7.01
C VAL A 85 24.28 12.83 5.72
N GLU A 86 25.56 12.95 5.35
CA GLU A 86 26.04 13.57 4.10
C GLU A 86 26.74 12.52 3.21
N GLN A 87 26.76 12.76 1.90
CA GLN A 87 27.12 11.74 0.90
C GLN A 87 28.60 11.34 0.89
N ALA A 88 29.52 12.23 1.25
CA ALA A 88 30.96 12.04 0.99
C ALA A 88 31.83 11.70 2.22
N SER A 89 31.32 11.80 3.44
CA SER A 89 32.14 11.75 4.67
C SER A 89 31.73 10.71 5.72
N GLN A 90 30.57 10.07 5.55
CA GLN A 90 29.95 9.29 6.63
C GLN A 90 30.78 8.08 7.09
N ARG A 91 31.45 7.39 6.15
CA ARG A 91 32.28 6.21 6.48
C ARG A 91 33.45 6.57 7.39
N ALA A 92 34.21 7.61 7.04
CA ALA A 92 35.36 8.05 7.83
C ALA A 92 34.93 8.54 9.23
N ALA A 93 33.79 9.24 9.33
CA ALA A 93 33.24 9.68 10.61
C ALA A 93 32.88 8.49 11.52
N VAL A 94 32.17 7.49 10.98
CA VAL A 94 31.78 6.28 11.74
C VAL A 94 33.00 5.46 12.16
N GLN A 95 33.93 5.22 11.23
CA GLN A 95 35.17 4.50 11.53
C GLN A 95 36.02 5.24 12.57
N GLY A 96 36.12 6.57 12.47
CA GLY A 96 36.89 7.41 13.38
C GLY A 96 36.42 7.34 14.83
N VAL A 97 35.11 7.26 15.07
CA VAL A 97 34.56 7.13 16.43
C VAL A 97 34.54 5.69 16.95
N LEU A 98 34.46 4.69 16.05
CA LEU A 98 34.52 3.27 16.42
C LEU A 98 35.95 2.79 16.70
N ALA A 99 36.95 3.33 15.99
CA ALA A 99 38.35 2.95 16.14
C ALA A 99 38.84 3.00 17.61
N PRO A 100 38.68 4.11 18.37
CA PRO A 100 39.10 4.18 19.76
C PRO A 100 38.13 3.52 20.74
N LEU A 101 36.94 3.08 20.31
CA LEU A 101 35.97 2.45 21.20
C LEU A 101 36.56 1.16 21.78
N ALA A 102 36.54 1.05 23.11
CA ALA A 102 37.05 -0.08 23.86
C ALA A 102 36.01 -0.60 24.85
N VAL A 103 36.32 -1.77 25.43
CA VAL A 103 35.52 -2.38 26.50
C VAL A 103 35.45 -1.44 27.69
N ALA A 104 34.25 -1.20 28.19
CA ALA A 104 33.98 -0.36 29.35
C ALA A 104 34.35 -1.06 30.65
N LYS A 105 34.82 -0.25 31.60
CA LYS A 105 35.11 -0.63 32.99
C LYS A 105 34.14 0.07 33.92
N LYS A 106 33.88 -0.53 35.09
CA LYS A 106 33.12 0.11 36.16
C LYS A 106 33.91 1.33 36.68
N PRO A 107 33.25 2.46 37.02
CA PRO A 107 33.92 3.65 37.55
C PRO A 107 34.77 3.30 38.78
N GLY A 108 36.02 3.79 38.81
CA GLY A 108 36.94 3.54 39.92
C GLY A 108 37.41 2.09 40.08
N SER A 109 37.18 1.22 39.08
CA SER A 109 37.54 -0.21 39.16
C SER A 109 38.22 -0.71 37.87
N THR A 110 38.97 -1.80 38.01
CA THR A 110 39.48 -2.58 36.86
C THR A 110 38.46 -3.60 36.35
N ALA A 111 37.35 -3.80 37.09
CA ALA A 111 36.26 -4.68 36.69
C ALA A 111 35.57 -4.16 35.42
N LEU A 112 35.19 -5.09 34.54
CA LEU A 112 34.48 -4.77 33.31
C LEU A 112 33.03 -4.38 33.63
N ALA A 113 32.45 -3.50 32.81
CA ALA A 113 31.05 -3.10 32.95
C ALA A 113 30.09 -4.24 32.59
N ASP A 114 28.92 -4.27 33.24
CA ASP A 114 27.84 -5.21 32.93
C ASP A 114 26.97 -4.68 31.76
N THR A 115 25.99 -5.44 31.31
CA THR A 115 25.07 -5.03 30.22
C THR A 115 23.65 -4.83 30.75
N ASP A 116 22.98 -3.79 30.26
CA ASP A 116 21.52 -3.65 30.38
C ASP A 116 20.91 -3.32 29.01
N LEU A 117 20.33 -4.33 28.36
CA LEU A 117 19.73 -4.19 27.02
C LEU A 117 18.44 -3.38 27.08
N GLY A 118 17.63 -3.56 28.13
CA GLY A 118 16.35 -2.89 28.31
C GLY A 118 16.51 -1.38 28.53
N GLU A 119 17.47 -1.00 29.40
CA GLU A 119 17.85 0.39 29.62
C GLU A 119 18.36 1.03 28.33
N ALA A 120 19.25 0.35 27.61
CA ALA A 120 19.84 0.89 26.38
C ALA A 120 18.79 1.21 25.32
N VAL A 121 17.84 0.30 25.06
CA VAL A 121 16.76 0.52 24.10
C VAL A 121 15.78 1.59 24.59
N SER A 122 15.37 1.54 25.86
CA SER A 122 14.42 2.52 26.41
C SER A 122 14.99 3.94 26.40
N SER A 123 16.27 4.10 26.77
CA SER A 123 16.97 5.38 26.75
C SER A 123 17.18 5.90 25.32
N ALA A 124 17.47 5.02 24.36
CA ALA A 124 17.54 5.42 22.95
C ALA A 124 16.20 5.94 22.41
N ILE A 125 15.08 5.28 22.76
CA ILE A 125 13.74 5.73 22.37
C ILE A 125 13.41 7.07 23.04
N GLY A 126 13.60 7.18 24.36
CA GLY A 126 13.22 8.35 25.13
C GLY A 126 14.10 9.57 24.89
N THR A 127 15.40 9.37 24.75
CA THR A 127 16.40 10.45 24.70
C THR A 127 16.88 10.73 23.28
N ALA A 128 17.44 9.73 22.60
CA ALA A 128 18.05 9.95 21.29
C ALA A 128 17.01 10.20 20.18
N LEU A 129 15.88 9.48 20.21
CA LEU A 129 14.74 9.73 19.32
C LEU A 129 13.77 10.78 19.88
N GLY A 130 13.82 11.09 21.19
CA GLY A 130 12.87 12.00 21.81
C GLY A 130 11.41 11.52 21.73
N ASN A 131 11.19 10.20 21.83
CA ASN A 131 9.90 9.52 21.60
C ASN A 131 9.29 9.74 20.20
N LYS A 132 10.09 10.16 19.22
CA LYS A 132 9.65 10.30 17.82
C LYS A 132 9.85 9.00 17.05
N PRO A 133 9.14 8.82 15.91
CA PRO A 133 9.38 7.69 15.03
C PRO A 133 10.83 7.63 14.54
N GLY A 134 11.33 6.42 14.34
CA GLY A 134 12.71 6.18 13.92
C GLY A 134 13.09 4.71 14.06
N LEU A 135 14.37 4.40 13.81
CA LEU A 135 14.92 3.06 13.94
C LEU A 135 16.00 3.03 15.04
N VAL A 136 15.94 2.02 15.91
CA VAL A 136 16.97 1.75 16.91
C VAL A 136 17.62 0.41 16.60
N TRP A 137 18.94 0.42 16.34
CA TRP A 137 19.76 -0.76 16.07
C TRP A 137 20.56 -1.12 17.30
N LEU A 138 20.70 -2.42 17.58
CA LEU A 138 21.42 -2.94 18.74
C LEU A 138 22.39 -4.03 18.31
N PHE A 139 23.68 -3.84 18.58
CA PHE A 139 24.74 -4.83 18.29
C PHE A 139 25.21 -5.47 19.59
N THR A 140 24.91 -6.75 19.80
CA THR A 140 25.07 -7.42 21.09
C THR A 140 25.43 -8.89 20.94
N ASN A 141 26.09 -9.49 21.93
CA ASN A 141 26.21 -10.94 22.05
C ASN A 141 25.11 -11.58 22.93
N ASN A 142 24.10 -10.77 23.31
CA ASN A 142 22.94 -11.11 24.13
C ASN A 142 23.25 -11.59 25.57
N LYS A 143 24.46 -11.31 26.10
CA LYS A 143 24.86 -11.66 27.47
C LYS A 143 24.82 -10.46 28.42
N ASN A 144 24.17 -10.64 29.58
CA ASN A 144 23.93 -9.59 30.56
C ASN A 144 24.82 -9.60 31.82
N SER A 145 25.22 -10.76 32.38
CA SER A 145 26.11 -10.81 33.58
C SER A 145 26.85 -12.16 33.75
N PRO A 146 28.14 -12.18 34.22
CA PRO A 146 28.97 -13.38 34.42
C PRO A 146 28.38 -14.53 35.24
N ASN A 147 27.34 -14.28 36.05
CA ASN A 147 26.82 -15.27 37.00
C ASN A 147 25.32 -15.57 36.85
N ASN A 148 24.64 -15.00 35.84
CA ASN A 148 23.19 -15.16 35.64
C ASN A 148 22.40 -15.14 36.96
N ASP A 149 22.71 -14.16 37.83
CA ASP A 149 21.98 -13.97 39.07
C ASP A 149 20.50 -13.66 38.81
N GLN A 150 19.64 -13.78 39.82
CA GLN A 150 18.19 -13.53 39.67
C GLN A 150 17.89 -12.14 39.09
N ALA A 151 18.74 -11.14 39.35
CA ALA A 151 18.61 -9.81 38.81
C ALA A 151 18.83 -9.79 37.28
N THR A 152 19.76 -10.60 36.78
CA THR A 152 20.03 -10.76 35.35
C THR A 152 18.91 -11.48 34.62
N SER A 153 18.38 -12.55 35.20
CA SER A 153 17.18 -13.23 34.64
C SER A 153 15.98 -12.28 34.56
N ARG A 154 15.79 -11.42 35.57
CA ARG A 154 14.75 -10.38 35.55
C ARG A 154 14.96 -9.37 34.41
N ARG A 155 16.16 -8.81 34.27
CA ARG A 155 16.48 -7.86 33.19
C ARG A 155 16.30 -8.46 31.79
N ASN A 156 16.65 -9.75 31.61
CA ASN A 156 16.41 -10.45 30.35
C ASN A 156 14.90 -10.50 30.04
N ARG A 157 14.07 -10.85 31.04
CA ARG A 157 12.61 -10.85 30.87
C ARG A 157 12.06 -9.47 30.58
N GLU A 158 12.51 -8.43 31.29
CA GLU A 158 12.07 -7.05 31.06
C GLU A 158 12.40 -6.56 29.64
N PHE A 159 13.57 -6.94 29.11
CA PHE A 159 13.91 -6.67 27.71
C PHE A 159 12.99 -7.42 26.73
N TYR A 160 12.64 -8.67 27.01
CA TYR A 160 11.73 -9.46 26.15
C TYR A 160 10.31 -8.90 26.18
N GLU A 161 9.82 -8.53 27.36
CA GLU A 161 8.55 -7.83 27.57
C GLU A 161 8.50 -6.52 26.79
N LEU A 162 9.58 -5.73 26.82
CA LEU A 162 9.68 -4.48 26.05
C LEU A 162 9.51 -4.73 24.54
N ILE A 163 10.12 -5.79 24.00
CA ILE A 163 10.06 -6.10 22.56
C ILE A 163 8.65 -6.56 22.15
N HIS A 164 8.07 -7.49 22.90
CA HIS A 164 6.78 -8.08 22.57
C HIS A 164 5.63 -7.13 22.89
N HIS A 165 5.60 -6.56 24.10
CA HIS A 165 4.48 -5.80 24.63
C HIS A 165 4.68 -4.28 24.59
N GLY A 166 5.89 -3.78 24.34
CA GLY A 166 6.14 -2.34 24.21
C GLY A 166 5.35 -1.71 23.06
N ALA A 167 4.48 -0.75 23.37
CA ALA A 167 3.60 -0.10 22.40
C ALA A 167 4.36 0.79 21.38
N ALA A 168 5.51 1.32 21.79
CA ALA A 168 6.36 2.16 20.94
C ALA A 168 7.02 1.37 19.80
N ILE A 169 7.43 0.13 20.06
CA ILE A 169 8.05 -0.76 19.08
C ILE A 169 6.95 -1.39 18.24
N LYS A 170 6.79 -0.94 17.00
CA LYS A 170 5.79 -1.47 16.06
C LYS A 170 6.29 -2.68 15.29
N LYS A 171 7.59 -2.72 15.00
CA LYS A 171 8.22 -3.82 14.27
C LYS A 171 9.61 -4.09 14.86
N ALA A 172 9.96 -5.36 15.03
CA ALA A 172 11.24 -5.78 15.58
C ALA A 172 11.78 -6.97 14.79
N LEU A 173 13.04 -6.87 14.35
CA LEU A 173 13.76 -7.92 13.64
C LEU A 173 15.10 -8.20 14.33
N ALA A 174 15.58 -9.43 14.21
CA ALA A 174 16.87 -9.88 14.71
C ALA A 174 17.66 -10.60 13.62
N PHE A 175 18.97 -10.37 13.58
CA PHE A 175 19.90 -10.98 12.65
C PHE A 175 20.97 -11.76 13.45
N PRO A 176 20.80 -13.08 13.59
CA PRO A 176 21.79 -13.93 14.25
C PRO A 176 22.96 -14.26 13.31
N LEU A 177 24.10 -13.63 13.54
CA LEU A 177 25.29 -13.73 12.69
C LEU A 177 26.32 -14.66 13.31
N HIS A 178 27.00 -15.42 12.47
CA HIS A 178 28.21 -16.15 12.85
C HIS A 178 29.40 -15.19 12.90
N MET A 179 29.99 -15.02 14.08
CA MET A 179 31.15 -14.18 14.32
C MET A 179 31.99 -14.80 15.46
N PRO A 180 32.79 -15.82 15.15
CA PRO A 180 33.63 -16.47 16.14
C PRO A 180 34.75 -15.53 16.57
N VAL A 181 34.88 -15.32 17.88
CA VAL A 181 35.92 -14.51 18.50
C VAL A 181 36.51 -15.21 19.71
N LYS A 182 37.81 -14.99 19.97
CA LYS A 182 38.54 -15.57 21.09
C LYS A 182 39.31 -14.51 21.87
N GLY A 183 39.25 -14.60 23.20
CA GLY A 183 39.90 -13.66 24.11
C GLY A 183 39.78 -14.18 25.54
N ARG A 184 39.52 -13.29 26.51
CA ARG A 184 39.19 -13.71 27.88
C ARG A 184 37.89 -14.53 27.91
N TYR A 185 36.97 -14.21 27.01
CA TYR A 185 35.76 -14.97 26.76
C TYR A 185 35.78 -15.53 25.32
N SER A 186 34.87 -16.43 25.00
CA SER A 186 34.63 -16.86 23.63
C SER A 186 33.16 -16.69 23.27
N ALA A 187 32.91 -16.38 22.00
CA ALA A 187 31.58 -16.30 21.41
C ALA A 187 31.65 -16.81 19.97
N ASN A 188 30.59 -17.48 19.52
CA ASN A 188 30.48 -17.94 18.13
C ASN A 188 29.61 -17.00 17.28
N GLY A 189 28.77 -16.18 17.93
CA GLY A 189 27.77 -15.39 17.26
C GLY A 189 27.62 -13.98 17.81
N LEU A 190 27.11 -13.11 16.96
CA LEU A 190 26.67 -11.76 17.25
C LEU A 190 25.20 -11.65 16.86
N MET A 191 24.42 -10.94 17.66
CA MET A 191 23.04 -10.60 17.35
C MET A 191 22.95 -9.11 17.00
N ILE A 192 22.28 -8.81 15.89
CA ILE A 192 21.88 -7.44 15.55
C ILE A 192 20.37 -7.37 15.65
N TYR A 193 19.84 -6.44 16.44
CA TYR A 193 18.42 -6.13 16.45
C TYR A 193 18.16 -4.81 15.74
N VAL A 194 16.97 -4.68 15.16
CA VAL A 194 16.41 -3.39 14.73
C VAL A 194 14.97 -3.27 15.24
N PHE A 195 14.71 -2.16 15.91
CA PHE A 195 13.40 -1.79 16.45
C PHE A 195 12.87 -0.57 15.71
N ALA A 196 11.74 -0.74 15.06
CA ALA A 196 11.04 0.31 14.34
C ALA A 196 10.04 0.98 15.30
N ILE A 197 10.28 2.25 15.61
CA ILE A 197 9.51 3.04 16.57
C ILE A 197 8.40 3.78 15.83
N GLY A 198 7.16 3.59 16.27
CA GLY A 198 5.97 4.15 15.63
C GLY A 198 5.71 3.61 14.21
N ASP A 199 4.57 3.98 13.64
CA ASP A 199 4.14 3.46 12.34
C ASP A 199 5.02 3.97 11.19
N GLU A 200 5.58 5.17 11.33
CA GLU A 200 6.53 5.72 10.36
C GLU A 200 7.86 4.96 10.38
N GLY A 201 8.40 4.66 11.57
CA GLY A 201 9.59 3.81 11.69
C GLY A 201 9.37 2.43 11.08
N ALA A 202 8.20 1.81 11.28
CA ALA A 202 7.87 0.53 10.65
C ALA A 202 7.86 0.61 9.11
N ARG A 203 7.28 1.68 8.54
CA ARG A 203 7.31 1.92 7.09
C ARG A 203 8.72 2.15 6.56
N ASP A 204 9.56 2.86 7.31
CA ASP A 204 10.94 3.14 6.91
C ASP A 204 11.82 1.88 6.95
N LEU A 205 11.63 1.03 7.96
CA LEU A 205 12.26 -0.29 7.99
C LEU A 205 11.83 -1.14 6.79
N ASP A 206 10.55 -1.15 6.42
CA ASP A 206 10.08 -1.87 5.24
C ASP A 206 10.65 -1.33 3.92
N LYS A 207 10.86 -0.01 3.82
CA LYS A 207 11.56 0.59 2.67
C LYS A 207 13.02 0.16 2.63
N LEU A 208 13.71 0.20 3.78
CA LEU A 208 15.11 -0.23 3.89
C LEU A 208 15.28 -1.68 3.45
N LEU A 209 14.44 -2.59 3.95
CA LEU A 209 14.50 -4.02 3.59
C LEU A 209 14.21 -4.24 2.10
N ARG A 210 13.23 -3.54 1.53
CA ARG A 210 12.92 -3.64 0.08
C ARG A 210 14.01 -3.05 -0.81
N SER A 211 14.80 -2.09 -0.31
CA SER A 211 15.88 -1.48 -1.08
C SER A 211 17.03 -2.44 -1.38
N GLY A 212 17.14 -3.56 -0.66
CA GLY A 212 18.23 -4.51 -0.84
C GLY A 212 19.57 -4.08 -0.23
N ARG A 213 19.68 -2.83 0.25
CA ARG A 213 20.95 -2.26 0.76
C ARG A 213 21.50 -3.02 1.95
N LEU A 214 20.63 -3.39 2.90
CA LEU A 214 21.05 -4.15 4.08
C LEU A 214 21.51 -5.56 3.70
N GLN A 215 20.89 -6.18 2.69
CA GLN A 215 21.20 -7.53 2.22
C GLN A 215 22.57 -7.62 1.53
N GLN A 216 23.18 -6.49 1.16
CA GLN A 216 24.57 -6.44 0.68
C GLN A 216 25.59 -6.65 1.82
N VAL A 217 25.19 -6.44 3.07
CA VAL A 217 26.03 -6.56 4.26
C VAL A 217 25.63 -7.76 5.10
N ILE A 218 24.33 -7.89 5.39
CA ILE A 218 23.76 -8.99 6.15
C ILE A 218 22.99 -9.90 5.19
N THR A 219 23.61 -11.02 4.82
CA THR A 219 23.01 -12.01 3.91
C THR A 219 21.99 -12.92 4.61
N GLU A 220 21.91 -12.83 5.93
CA GLU A 220 21.05 -13.68 6.74
C GLU A 220 19.60 -13.20 6.74
N THR A 221 18.67 -14.14 6.64
CA THR A 221 17.24 -13.84 6.74
C THR A 221 16.93 -13.29 8.14
N PRO A 222 16.32 -12.08 8.25
CA PRO A 222 15.94 -11.53 9.54
C PRO A 222 14.90 -12.40 10.22
N ALA A 223 15.17 -12.80 11.46
CA ALA A 223 14.18 -13.39 12.36
C ALA A 223 13.22 -12.29 12.83
N ARG A 224 11.93 -12.46 12.52
CA ARG A 224 10.87 -11.56 12.94
C ARG A 224 10.58 -11.79 14.42
N LEU A 225 10.55 -10.73 15.22
CA LEU A 225 10.07 -10.76 16.60
C LEU A 225 8.67 -10.16 16.71
N LYS A 226 8.40 -9.11 15.92
CA LYS A 226 7.12 -8.38 15.93
C LYS A 226 6.88 -7.66 14.59
N PRO A 227 5.64 -7.52 14.10
CA PRO A 227 4.42 -8.20 14.54
C PRO A 227 4.34 -9.65 14.05
N LEU A 228 3.70 -10.52 14.83
CA LEU A 228 3.49 -11.94 14.46
C LEU A 228 2.04 -12.23 14.03
N ASP A 229 1.17 -11.22 14.09
CA ASP A 229 -0.26 -11.23 13.76
C ASP A 229 -0.56 -10.52 12.40
N GLN A 230 0.47 -10.05 11.70
CA GLN A 230 0.33 -9.32 10.44
C GLN A 230 1.28 -9.86 9.38
N ASP A 231 0.80 -9.89 8.13
CA ASP A 231 1.58 -10.29 6.95
C ASP A 231 2.34 -11.58 7.21
N THR A 232 1.62 -12.59 7.68
CA THR A 232 2.19 -13.87 8.09
C THR A 232 2.32 -14.82 6.91
N VAL A 233 1.36 -14.75 5.99
CA VAL A 233 1.35 -15.53 4.77
C VAL A 233 1.39 -14.64 3.54
N ARG A 234 1.93 -15.17 2.45
CA ARG A 234 1.92 -14.56 1.12
C ARG A 234 1.22 -15.51 0.17
N LEU A 235 0.24 -15.00 -0.57
CA LEU A 235 -0.37 -15.69 -1.70
C LEU A 235 0.28 -15.23 -3.00
N THR A 236 0.79 -16.17 -3.78
CA THR A 236 1.28 -15.90 -5.15
C THR A 236 0.43 -16.69 -6.15
N PRO A 237 -0.24 -16.06 -7.13
CA PRO A 237 -1.01 -16.78 -8.13
C PRO A 237 -0.07 -17.60 -9.03
N VAL A 238 -0.39 -18.88 -9.23
CA VAL A 238 0.37 -19.81 -10.09
C VAL A 238 -0.39 -20.12 -11.37
N LYS A 239 -1.71 -20.32 -11.26
CA LYS A 239 -2.59 -20.59 -12.38
C LYS A 239 -3.92 -19.90 -12.13
N VAL A 240 -4.50 -19.29 -13.17
CA VAL A 240 -5.86 -18.78 -13.10
C VAL A 240 -6.64 -19.34 -14.28
N GLU A 241 -7.81 -19.90 -13.99
CA GLU A 241 -8.73 -20.38 -15.02
C GLU A 241 -9.72 -19.27 -15.35
N ASN A 242 -9.69 -18.84 -16.62
CA ASN A 242 -10.59 -17.80 -17.12
C ASN A 242 -12.03 -18.28 -17.08
N VAL A 243 -12.93 -17.36 -16.75
CA VAL A 243 -14.38 -17.56 -16.89
C VAL A 243 -14.89 -16.79 -18.09
N PRO A 244 -16.00 -17.20 -18.72
CA PRO A 244 -16.55 -16.48 -19.88
C PRO A 244 -16.72 -14.97 -19.59
N GLY A 245 -16.12 -14.12 -20.42
CA GLY A 245 -16.16 -12.66 -20.26
C GLY A 245 -15.14 -12.05 -19.29
N VAL A 246 -14.28 -12.86 -18.65
CA VAL A 246 -13.21 -12.38 -17.76
C VAL A 246 -11.89 -13.08 -18.08
N ALA A 247 -10.87 -12.29 -18.41
CA ALA A 247 -9.51 -12.75 -18.57
C ALA A 247 -8.67 -12.37 -17.35
N PHE A 248 -8.00 -13.34 -16.73
CA PHE A 248 -7.09 -13.09 -15.63
C PHE A 248 -5.64 -13.09 -16.08
N SER A 249 -4.83 -12.23 -15.48
CA SER A 249 -3.37 -12.18 -15.68
C SER A 249 -2.66 -11.76 -14.39
N THR A 250 -1.39 -12.11 -14.26
CA THR A 250 -0.54 -11.67 -13.14
C THR A 250 0.46 -10.65 -13.66
N GLN A 251 0.54 -9.49 -13.02
CA GLN A 251 1.52 -8.45 -13.35
C GLN A 251 2.91 -8.78 -12.79
N ALA A 252 3.97 -8.15 -13.31
CA ALA A 252 5.35 -8.35 -12.84
C ALA A 252 5.57 -8.00 -11.36
N ASN A 253 4.73 -7.13 -10.80
CA ASN A 253 4.71 -6.77 -9.37
C ASN A 253 3.90 -7.75 -8.50
N GLY A 254 3.37 -8.85 -9.07
CA GLY A 254 2.58 -9.86 -8.36
C GLY A 254 1.10 -9.52 -8.19
N VAL A 255 0.62 -8.38 -8.71
CA VAL A 255 -0.80 -8.00 -8.67
C VAL A 255 -1.60 -8.91 -9.60
N LEU A 256 -2.68 -9.50 -9.07
CA LEU A 256 -3.66 -10.21 -9.89
C LEU A 256 -4.52 -9.17 -10.63
N ARG A 257 -4.62 -9.30 -11.95
CA ARG A 257 -5.46 -8.46 -12.80
C ARG A 257 -6.60 -9.30 -13.36
N ALA A 258 -7.82 -8.76 -13.30
CA ALA A 258 -9.00 -9.30 -13.96
C ALA A 258 -9.51 -8.30 -15.01
N ASP A 259 -9.41 -8.64 -16.28
CA ASP A 259 -9.94 -7.86 -17.41
C ASP A 259 -11.34 -8.38 -17.76
N ILE A 260 -12.36 -7.56 -17.52
CA ILE A 260 -13.78 -7.88 -17.73
C ILE A 260 -14.27 -7.17 -19.00
N ASP A 261 -14.88 -7.93 -19.91
CA ASP A 261 -15.58 -7.39 -21.07
C ASP A 261 -17.04 -7.10 -20.71
N ALA A 262 -17.38 -5.80 -20.59
CA ALA A 262 -18.74 -5.36 -20.28
C ALA A 262 -19.76 -5.66 -21.41
N GLY A 263 -19.29 -6.04 -22.61
CA GLY A 263 -20.10 -6.39 -23.77
C GLY A 263 -20.39 -7.89 -23.93
N ALA A 264 -19.68 -8.76 -23.21
CA ALA A 264 -19.90 -10.20 -23.27
C ALA A 264 -21.25 -10.56 -22.63
N ARG A 265 -22.11 -11.30 -23.35
CA ARG A 265 -23.48 -11.71 -22.93
C ARG A 265 -23.56 -12.45 -21.58
N GLY A 266 -22.43 -12.86 -20.99
CA GLY A 266 -22.34 -13.46 -19.66
C GLY A 266 -22.11 -12.50 -18.49
N ALA A 267 -21.80 -11.22 -18.73
CA ALA A 267 -21.55 -10.24 -17.65
C ALA A 267 -22.84 -9.61 -17.08
N THR A 268 -23.96 -9.75 -17.79
CA THR A 268 -25.28 -9.21 -17.40
C THR A 268 -26.40 -10.24 -17.50
N ALA A 269 -26.07 -11.54 -17.52
CA ALA A 269 -27.07 -12.59 -17.53
C ALA A 269 -27.77 -12.67 -16.16
N SER A 270 -29.09 -12.79 -16.21
CA SER A 270 -30.05 -12.92 -15.12
C SER A 270 -29.65 -13.95 -14.05
N HIS A 271 -30.25 -13.80 -12.85
CA HIS A 271 -30.09 -14.53 -11.59
C HIS A 271 -29.90 -16.07 -11.61
N GLU A 272 -29.93 -16.76 -12.74
CA GLU A 272 -29.93 -18.23 -12.86
C GLU A 272 -28.62 -18.87 -13.36
N GLN A 273 -27.59 -18.10 -13.73
CA GLN A 273 -26.28 -18.65 -14.13
C GLN A 273 -25.16 -18.26 -13.15
N ALA A 274 -25.42 -18.47 -11.86
CA ALA A 274 -24.48 -18.26 -10.76
C ALA A 274 -23.46 -19.42 -10.62
N SER A 275 -22.74 -19.76 -11.69
CA SER A 275 -21.65 -20.77 -11.65
C SER A 275 -20.29 -20.27 -12.19
N ASN A 276 -20.15 -18.97 -12.47
CA ASN A 276 -18.90 -18.37 -12.97
C ASN A 276 -17.91 -18.02 -11.84
N ALA A 277 -17.57 -18.98 -10.98
CA ALA A 277 -16.49 -18.79 -10.01
C ALA A 277 -15.14 -18.98 -10.70
N ALA A 278 -14.29 -17.96 -10.67
CA ALA A 278 -12.92 -18.06 -11.15
C ALA A 278 -12.11 -18.99 -10.25
N ARG A 279 -11.51 -20.04 -10.83
CA ARG A 279 -10.62 -20.94 -10.10
C ARG A 279 -9.19 -20.42 -10.17
N ILE A 280 -8.60 -20.19 -9.00
CA ILE A 280 -7.24 -19.70 -8.88
C ILE A 280 -6.43 -20.73 -8.10
N GLY A 281 -5.32 -21.17 -8.68
CA GLY A 281 -4.28 -21.92 -8.00
C GLY A 281 -3.25 -20.95 -7.44
N TRP A 282 -3.04 -21.03 -6.13
CA TRP A 282 -2.11 -20.20 -5.38
C TRP A 282 -0.94 -21.03 -4.86
N ARG A 283 0.14 -20.30 -4.60
CA ARG A 283 1.25 -20.72 -3.77
C ARG A 283 1.18 -19.93 -2.46
N LEU A 284 0.86 -20.62 -1.38
CA LEU A 284 0.76 -20.10 -0.03
C LEU A 284 2.10 -20.25 0.67
N GLU A 285 2.73 -19.14 1.04
CA GLU A 285 4.05 -19.11 1.66
C GLU A 285 3.96 -18.51 3.06
N ASN A 286 4.60 -19.16 4.05
CA ASN A 286 4.82 -18.55 5.37
C ASN A 286 6.02 -17.60 5.31
N THR A 287 5.78 -16.35 5.72
CA THR A 287 6.75 -15.24 5.68
C THR A 287 7.21 -14.79 7.07
N VAL A 288 6.76 -15.48 8.13
CA VAL A 288 7.14 -15.21 9.52
C VAL A 288 8.33 -16.07 9.92
N TYR A 289 9.46 -15.92 9.22
CA TYR A 289 10.70 -16.55 9.69
C TYR A 289 11.04 -16.02 11.10
N PRO A 290 11.40 -16.88 12.09
CA PRO A 290 11.77 -18.29 11.98
C PRO A 290 10.68 -19.31 12.35
N TYR A 291 9.42 -18.90 12.41
CA TYR A 291 8.31 -19.69 12.91
C TYR A 291 7.69 -20.61 11.87
N THR A 292 7.44 -21.85 12.24
CA THR A 292 6.52 -22.73 11.52
C THR A 292 5.10 -22.47 12.01
N ILE A 293 4.15 -22.30 11.09
CA ILE A 293 2.72 -22.35 11.40
C ILE A 293 2.36 -23.83 11.50
N THR A 294 2.28 -24.35 12.73
CA THR A 294 2.01 -25.77 12.96
C THR A 294 0.56 -26.12 12.65
N SER A 295 -0.37 -25.22 13.00
CA SER A 295 -1.78 -25.31 12.64
C SER A 295 -2.39 -23.91 12.50
N ALA A 296 -3.31 -23.72 11.57
CA ALA A 296 -4.21 -22.55 11.50
C ALA A 296 -5.46 -22.89 10.66
N ARG A 297 -6.59 -22.23 10.96
CA ARG A 297 -7.79 -22.20 10.12
C ARG A 297 -7.72 -21.06 9.12
N LEU A 298 -8.15 -21.30 7.89
CA LEU A 298 -8.02 -20.38 6.75
C LEU A 298 -9.37 -19.89 6.27
N GLU A 299 -9.47 -18.57 6.18
CA GLU A 299 -10.61 -17.90 5.58
C GLU A 299 -10.08 -16.89 4.56
N ALA A 300 -10.80 -16.73 3.44
CA ALA A 300 -10.48 -15.72 2.46
C ALA A 300 -11.73 -14.95 2.03
N ARG A 301 -11.56 -13.66 1.77
CA ARG A 301 -12.62 -12.79 1.24
C ARG A 301 -12.05 -11.83 0.21
N SER A 302 -12.87 -11.49 -0.78
CA SER A 302 -12.59 -10.40 -1.72
C SER A 302 -13.25 -9.11 -1.26
N LEU A 303 -12.53 -8.01 -1.48
CA LEU A 303 -12.91 -6.63 -1.22
C LEU A 303 -12.88 -5.92 -2.58
N LEU A 304 -14.02 -5.79 -3.24
CA LEU A 304 -14.11 -5.26 -4.61
C LEU A 304 -15.26 -4.27 -4.69
N ALA A 305 -14.98 -3.03 -5.13
CA ALA A 305 -15.99 -1.99 -5.30
C ALA A 305 -16.91 -1.78 -4.07
N GLY A 306 -16.36 -1.91 -2.86
CA GLY A 306 -17.09 -1.80 -1.58
C GLY A 306 -17.89 -3.06 -1.18
N ALA A 307 -17.94 -4.10 -2.01
CA ALA A 307 -18.56 -5.38 -1.68
C ALA A 307 -17.56 -6.34 -1.03
N HIS A 308 -18.02 -7.07 -0.02
CA HIS A 308 -17.28 -8.12 0.68
C HIS A 308 -17.87 -9.48 0.29
N MET A 309 -17.11 -10.30 -0.44
CA MET A 309 -17.57 -11.63 -0.87
C MET A 309 -16.63 -12.73 -0.37
N PRO A 310 -17.15 -13.81 0.25
CA PRO A 310 -16.32 -14.93 0.67
C PRO A 310 -15.68 -15.62 -0.53
N ILE A 311 -14.45 -16.11 -0.35
CA ILE A 311 -13.73 -16.93 -1.32
C ILE A 311 -13.70 -18.35 -0.79
N LEU A 312 -14.17 -19.31 -1.59
CA LEU A 312 -14.11 -20.71 -1.23
C LEU A 312 -12.68 -21.21 -1.43
N LEU A 313 -12.05 -21.67 -0.36
CA LEU A 313 -10.71 -22.26 -0.40
C LEU A 313 -10.83 -23.79 -0.56
N GLY A 314 -9.90 -24.40 -1.29
CA GLY A 314 -9.83 -25.85 -1.41
C GLY A 314 -9.31 -26.56 -0.16
N ALA A 315 -8.80 -25.79 0.80
CA ALA A 315 -8.45 -26.23 2.15
C ALA A 315 -8.85 -25.13 3.14
N ASP A 316 -9.44 -25.53 4.26
CA ASP A 316 -9.89 -24.67 5.37
C ASP A 316 -8.89 -24.66 6.54
N ALA A 317 -7.83 -25.46 6.46
CA ALA A 317 -6.76 -25.53 7.45
C ALA A 317 -5.39 -25.68 6.81
N ILE A 318 -4.38 -25.12 7.48
CA ILE A 318 -2.96 -25.37 7.24
C ILE A 318 -2.43 -26.27 8.35
N ALA A 319 -1.57 -27.22 7.98
CA ALA A 319 -0.70 -27.93 8.91
C ALA A 319 0.76 -27.83 8.47
N GLY A 320 1.66 -27.49 9.41
CA GLY A 320 3.10 -27.57 9.23
C GLY A 320 3.69 -26.66 8.14
N LEU A 321 3.16 -25.46 7.93
CA LEU A 321 3.68 -24.51 6.93
C LEU A 321 4.97 -23.85 7.44
N SER A 322 6.11 -24.38 6.99
CA SER A 322 7.43 -23.87 7.36
C SER A 322 7.82 -22.64 6.53
N PRO A 323 8.63 -21.70 7.07
CA PRO A 323 9.16 -20.58 6.30
C PRO A 323 9.92 -21.04 5.05
N GLY A 324 9.72 -20.36 3.92
CA GLY A 324 10.39 -20.67 2.65
C GLY A 324 9.98 -21.99 1.98
N LYS A 325 9.01 -22.74 2.54
CA LYS A 325 8.44 -23.95 1.96
C LYS A 325 6.98 -23.73 1.59
N PRO A 326 6.70 -23.11 0.43
CA PRO A 326 5.34 -22.81 0.06
C PRO A 326 4.51 -24.06 -0.24
N GLN A 327 3.21 -24.01 0.05
CA GLN A 327 2.23 -25.05 -0.21
C GLN A 327 1.21 -24.63 -1.29
N PRO A 328 0.68 -25.55 -2.10
CA PRO A 328 -0.38 -25.24 -3.05
C PRO A 328 -1.71 -24.98 -2.32
N LEU A 329 -2.47 -24.00 -2.79
CA LEU A 329 -3.82 -23.71 -2.31
C LEU A 329 -4.71 -23.39 -3.50
N SER A 330 -5.85 -24.05 -3.65
CA SER A 330 -6.85 -23.66 -4.65
C SER A 330 -7.91 -22.75 -4.04
N SER A 331 -8.50 -21.89 -4.86
CA SER A 331 -9.68 -21.12 -4.47
C SER A 331 -10.66 -20.97 -5.62
N ALA A 332 -11.94 -20.82 -5.28
CA ALA A 332 -13.00 -20.39 -6.17
C ALA A 332 -13.53 -19.03 -5.71
N MET A 333 -13.34 -18.00 -6.55
CA MET A 333 -13.76 -16.62 -6.28
C MET A 333 -14.87 -16.21 -7.23
N GLN A 334 -15.96 -15.67 -6.67
CA GLN A 334 -17.00 -15.03 -7.46
C GLN A 334 -16.69 -13.53 -7.59
N LEU A 335 -16.68 -13.02 -8.82
CA LEU A 335 -16.59 -11.58 -9.04
C LEU A 335 -17.97 -10.95 -8.87
N PRO A 336 -18.11 -9.81 -8.15
CA PRO A 336 -19.40 -9.16 -7.93
C PRO A 336 -19.85 -8.39 -9.19
N VAL A 337 -20.10 -9.12 -10.28
CA VAL A 337 -20.45 -8.55 -11.59
C VAL A 337 -21.71 -7.68 -11.56
N ALA A 338 -22.67 -8.00 -10.66
CA ALA A 338 -23.89 -7.22 -10.45
C ALA A 338 -23.63 -5.79 -9.90
N HIS A 339 -22.49 -5.56 -9.25
CA HIS A 339 -22.11 -4.27 -8.67
C HIS A 339 -21.11 -3.49 -9.54
N LEU A 340 -20.78 -3.99 -10.73
CA LEU A 340 -19.90 -3.29 -11.65
C LEU A 340 -20.67 -2.22 -12.41
N PRO A 341 -20.07 -1.05 -12.69
CA PRO A 341 -20.77 0.01 -13.42
C PRO A 341 -21.21 -0.48 -14.80
N GLY A 342 -22.50 -0.34 -15.09
CA GLY A 342 -23.10 -0.83 -16.34
C GLY A 342 -22.54 -0.13 -17.59
N LYS A 343 -22.78 -0.72 -18.76
CA LYS A 343 -22.29 -0.22 -20.06
C LYS A 343 -22.75 1.19 -20.44
N TRP A 344 -23.83 1.71 -19.83
CA TRP A 344 -24.34 3.07 -20.05
C TRP A 344 -24.08 4.01 -18.86
N SER A 345 -23.21 3.61 -17.94
CA SER A 345 -22.85 4.42 -16.78
C SER A 345 -21.99 5.63 -17.18
N LEU A 346 -21.93 6.63 -16.31
CA LEU A 346 -21.01 7.76 -16.47
C LEU A 346 -19.54 7.29 -16.54
N ASP A 347 -19.19 6.23 -15.82
CA ASP A 347 -17.83 5.65 -15.88
C ASP A 347 -17.53 5.03 -17.24
N ALA A 348 -18.53 4.42 -17.89
CA ALA A 348 -18.39 3.91 -19.27
C ALA A 348 -18.17 5.04 -20.29
N VAL A 349 -18.86 6.17 -20.13
CA VAL A 349 -18.66 7.37 -20.97
C VAL A 349 -17.30 8.01 -20.69
N LYS A 350 -16.91 8.16 -19.42
CA LYS A 350 -15.61 8.71 -19.00
C LYS A 350 -14.44 7.85 -19.46
N ALA A 351 -14.60 6.53 -19.46
CA ALA A 351 -13.61 5.61 -20.00
C ALA A 351 -13.39 5.83 -21.50
N ALA A 352 -14.34 6.44 -22.22
CA ALA A 352 -14.20 6.85 -23.63
C ALA A 352 -13.68 5.73 -24.56
N GLY A 353 -14.15 4.49 -24.34
CA GLY A 353 -13.72 3.31 -25.11
C GLY A 353 -12.46 2.61 -24.59
N SER A 354 -11.91 3.08 -23.47
CA SER A 354 -10.82 2.43 -22.74
C SER A 354 -11.33 1.60 -21.56
N ALA A 355 -10.48 1.34 -20.55
CA ALA A 355 -10.85 0.54 -19.40
C ALA A 355 -10.98 1.39 -18.14
N ALA A 356 -12.06 1.20 -17.36
CA ALA A 356 -12.11 1.69 -16.00
C ALA A 356 -11.35 0.74 -15.07
N VAL A 357 -10.55 1.28 -14.16
CA VAL A 357 -9.78 0.51 -13.17
C VAL A 357 -10.49 0.61 -11.83
N LEU A 358 -10.87 -0.53 -11.28
CA LEU A 358 -11.41 -0.66 -9.93
C LEU A 358 -10.35 -1.30 -9.03
N PRO A 359 -9.90 -0.60 -7.98
CA PRO A 359 -9.03 -1.20 -6.98
C PRO A 359 -9.84 -2.19 -6.13
N GLY A 360 -9.18 -3.27 -5.74
CA GLY A 360 -9.69 -4.18 -4.74
C GLY A 360 -8.57 -4.96 -4.08
N ALA A 361 -8.96 -5.90 -3.22
CA ALA A 361 -8.03 -6.73 -2.49
C ALA A 361 -8.63 -8.11 -2.18
N ILE A 362 -7.78 -9.09 -2.03
CA ILE A 362 -8.08 -10.38 -1.42
C ILE A 362 -7.47 -10.37 -0.04
N GLU A 363 -8.29 -10.59 0.97
CA GLU A 363 -7.85 -10.73 2.35
C GLU A 363 -7.89 -12.20 2.73
N VAL A 364 -6.78 -12.69 3.27
CA VAL A 364 -6.68 -14.00 3.90
C VAL A 364 -6.54 -13.79 5.39
N LYS A 365 -7.33 -14.52 6.15
CA LYS A 365 -7.28 -14.55 7.61
C LYS A 365 -6.89 -15.96 8.05
N LEU A 366 -5.92 -16.00 8.95
CA LEU A 366 -5.58 -17.19 9.73
C LEU A 366 -6.19 -17.03 11.12
N SER A 367 -6.93 -18.01 11.58
CA SER A 367 -7.47 -18.10 12.94
C SER A 367 -6.96 -19.37 13.63
N GLU A 368 -7.02 -19.42 14.96
CA GLU A 368 -6.51 -20.54 15.77
C GLU A 368 -5.05 -20.89 15.43
N GLN A 369 -4.27 -19.86 15.11
CA GLN A 369 -2.90 -19.99 14.66
C GLN A 369 -2.01 -20.47 15.82
N LYS A 370 -1.24 -21.53 15.56
CA LYS A 370 -0.17 -22.00 16.44
C LYS A 370 1.17 -21.81 15.75
N LEU A 371 2.06 -21.09 16.42
CA LEU A 371 3.42 -20.83 15.95
C LEU A 371 4.41 -21.60 16.81
N GLU A 372 5.41 -22.18 16.17
CA GLU A 372 6.54 -22.79 16.86
C GLU A 372 7.84 -22.43 16.16
N LEU A 373 8.94 -22.34 16.91
CA LEU A 373 10.26 -22.14 16.32
C LEU A 373 10.65 -23.34 15.45
N SER A 374 11.01 -23.07 14.19
CA SER A 374 11.49 -24.10 13.29
C SER A 374 12.73 -24.81 13.85
N GLN A 375 12.82 -26.12 13.62
CA GLN A 375 13.94 -26.93 14.09
C GLN A 375 15.29 -26.42 13.57
N ALA A 376 15.35 -26.02 12.31
CA ALA A 376 16.55 -25.45 11.69
C ALA A 376 17.03 -24.18 12.42
N PHE A 377 16.10 -23.32 12.84
CA PHE A 377 16.44 -22.12 13.62
C PHE A 377 16.95 -22.46 15.02
N ARG A 378 16.29 -23.40 15.72
CA ARG A 378 16.75 -23.87 17.05
C ARG A 378 18.18 -24.41 16.99
N GLN A 379 18.49 -25.25 15.99
CA GLN A 379 19.83 -25.79 15.78
C GLN A 379 20.86 -24.70 15.49
N ARG A 380 20.50 -23.74 14.63
CA ARG A 380 21.35 -22.59 14.32
C ARG A 380 21.64 -21.76 15.58
N MET A 381 20.62 -21.44 16.37
CA MET A 381 20.79 -20.68 17.62
C MET A 381 21.66 -21.42 18.64
N ALA A 382 21.49 -22.74 18.77
CA ALA A 382 22.34 -23.56 19.64
C ALA A 382 23.82 -23.57 19.20
N SER A 383 24.09 -23.48 17.88
CA SER A 383 25.45 -23.38 17.35
C SER A 383 26.07 -22.00 17.58
N LEU A 384 25.30 -20.93 17.35
CA LEU A 384 25.75 -19.54 17.49
C LEU A 384 25.90 -19.12 18.95
N PHE A 385 25.02 -19.60 19.82
CA PHE A 385 24.93 -19.20 21.23
C PHE A 385 24.74 -20.44 22.12
N PRO A 386 25.76 -21.31 22.25
CA PRO A 386 25.64 -22.55 23.01
C PRO A 386 25.37 -22.29 24.49
N GLY A 387 24.37 -22.97 25.05
CA GLY A 387 23.98 -22.86 26.46
C GLY A 387 23.22 -21.59 26.83
N ASP A 388 22.85 -20.75 25.84
CA ASP A 388 22.10 -19.52 26.06
C ASP A 388 20.57 -19.78 25.96
N PRO A 389 19.74 -19.31 26.92
CA PRO A 389 18.28 -19.35 26.82
C PRO A 389 17.70 -18.38 25.77
N LEU A 390 18.55 -17.80 24.92
CA LEU A 390 18.22 -17.02 23.72
C LEU A 390 17.00 -17.50 22.90
N PRO A 391 16.64 -18.79 22.78
CA PRO A 391 15.39 -19.18 22.13
C PRO A 391 14.13 -18.53 22.73
N ASP A 392 14.15 -18.11 24.00
CA ASP A 392 12.98 -17.57 24.70
C ASP A 392 12.50 -16.23 24.16
N ILE A 393 13.41 -15.35 23.70
CA ILE A 393 13.02 -14.08 23.05
C ILE A 393 12.22 -14.32 21.77
N PHE A 394 12.51 -15.45 21.11
CA PHE A 394 11.83 -15.86 19.91
C PHE A 394 10.60 -16.71 20.23
N THR A 395 10.27 -17.06 21.46
CA THR A 395 9.02 -17.76 21.75
C THR A 395 7.82 -16.86 21.42
N PRO A 396 6.88 -17.29 20.56
CA PRO A 396 5.72 -16.48 20.24
C PRO A 396 4.84 -16.26 21.48
N PRO A 397 4.30 -15.06 21.72
CA PRO A 397 3.34 -14.85 22.79
C PRO A 397 2.02 -15.57 22.49
N GLU A 398 1.37 -16.10 23.54
CA GLU A 398 0.12 -16.90 23.44
C GLU A 398 -1.07 -16.13 22.82
N GLN A 399 -0.97 -14.80 22.80
CA GLN A 399 -1.99 -13.89 22.27
C GLN A 399 -2.05 -13.89 20.74
N VAL A 400 -1.02 -14.41 20.05
CA VAL A 400 -0.96 -14.46 18.58
C VAL A 400 -1.76 -15.66 18.08
N GLN A 401 -3.08 -15.54 18.15
CA GLN A 401 -4.03 -16.60 17.75
C GLN A 401 -4.53 -16.45 16.32
N GLY A 402 -4.11 -15.40 15.62
CA GLY A 402 -4.53 -15.19 14.25
C GLY A 402 -3.70 -14.14 13.56
N SER A 403 -3.86 -14.10 12.25
CA SER A 403 -3.18 -13.11 11.43
C SER A 403 -3.92 -12.80 10.15
N ARG A 404 -3.56 -11.67 9.54
CA ARG A 404 -4.16 -11.18 8.29
C ARG A 404 -3.08 -10.94 7.24
N ALA A 405 -3.37 -11.33 6.01
CA ALA A 405 -2.60 -10.99 4.83
C ALA A 405 -3.52 -10.37 3.77
N VAL A 406 -3.03 -9.35 3.06
CA VAL A 406 -3.80 -8.65 2.02
C VAL A 406 -3.03 -8.70 0.71
N LEU A 407 -3.69 -9.21 -0.33
CA LEU A 407 -3.19 -9.24 -1.70
C LEU A 407 -3.96 -8.20 -2.54
N PRO A 408 -3.30 -7.22 -3.17
CA PRO A 408 -3.96 -6.29 -4.07
C PRO A 408 -4.51 -6.99 -5.31
N LEU A 409 -5.72 -6.59 -5.72
CA LEU A 409 -6.44 -7.07 -6.90
C LEU A 409 -6.83 -5.87 -7.76
N GLU A 410 -6.46 -5.90 -9.04
CA GLU A 410 -6.83 -4.87 -10.01
C GLU A 410 -7.90 -5.40 -10.95
N VAL A 411 -9.08 -4.78 -10.97
CA VAL A 411 -10.14 -5.13 -11.92
C VAL A 411 -10.24 -4.06 -12.98
N ARG A 412 -10.10 -4.46 -14.24
CA ARG A 412 -10.21 -3.57 -15.40
C ARG A 412 -11.47 -3.91 -16.17
N ILE A 413 -12.38 -2.94 -16.30
CA ILE A 413 -13.61 -3.10 -17.07
C ILE A 413 -13.43 -2.41 -18.40
N ARG A 414 -13.46 -3.16 -19.50
CA ARG A 414 -13.41 -2.59 -20.85
C ARG A 414 -14.80 -2.21 -21.30
N TYR A 415 -15.01 -0.92 -21.56
CA TYR A 415 -16.23 -0.42 -22.17
C TYR A 415 -16.01 -0.26 -23.66
N GLY A 416 -16.93 -0.78 -24.48
CA GLY A 416 -16.91 -0.50 -25.92
C GLY A 416 -17.13 1.00 -26.20
N VAL A 417 -16.86 1.46 -27.43
CA VAL A 417 -17.09 2.86 -27.84
C VAL A 417 -18.58 3.23 -28.01
N GLY A 418 -19.48 2.25 -27.95
CA GLY A 418 -20.92 2.42 -28.17
C GLY A 418 -21.59 3.49 -27.30
N PRO A 419 -21.36 3.56 -25.98
CA PRO A 419 -21.95 4.59 -25.12
C PRO A 419 -21.53 6.00 -25.50
N LEU A 420 -20.25 6.19 -25.86
CA LEU A 420 -19.73 7.46 -26.34
C LEU A 420 -20.38 7.86 -27.66
N LEU A 421 -20.47 6.93 -28.62
CA LEU A 421 -21.14 7.17 -29.90
C LEU A 421 -22.63 7.46 -29.71
N GLY A 422 -23.31 6.79 -28.77
CA GLY A 422 -24.71 7.05 -28.44
C GLY A 422 -24.92 8.45 -27.89
N LEU A 423 -24.04 8.91 -26.99
CA LEU A 423 -24.09 10.28 -26.46
C LEU A 423 -23.82 11.32 -27.55
N LEU A 424 -22.78 11.11 -28.38
CA LEU A 424 -22.46 12.01 -29.49
C LEU A 424 -23.60 12.05 -30.53
N GLY A 425 -24.19 10.90 -30.85
CA GLY A 425 -25.33 10.79 -31.75
C GLY A 425 -26.58 11.49 -31.21
N GLY A 426 -26.87 11.32 -29.92
CA GLY A 426 -27.97 12.01 -29.24
C GLY A 426 -27.79 13.53 -29.23
N ALA A 427 -26.57 14.00 -28.93
CA ALA A 427 -26.24 15.42 -28.99
C ALA A 427 -26.38 15.98 -30.41
N ALA A 428 -25.91 15.25 -31.43
CA ALA A 428 -26.06 15.63 -32.84
C ALA A 428 -27.54 15.69 -33.27
N ALA A 429 -28.36 14.74 -32.83
CA ALA A 429 -29.79 14.73 -33.11
C ALA A 429 -30.51 15.92 -32.46
N LEU A 430 -30.17 16.27 -31.22
CA LEU A 430 -30.69 17.45 -30.54
C LEU A 430 -30.29 18.75 -31.24
N LEU A 431 -29.03 18.86 -31.69
CA LEU A 431 -28.57 20.01 -32.46
C LEU A 431 -29.29 20.11 -33.81
N ALA A 432 -29.50 18.99 -34.51
CA ALA A 432 -30.25 18.96 -35.75
C ALA A 432 -31.72 19.37 -35.54
N ALA A 433 -32.35 18.91 -34.45
CA ALA A 433 -33.71 19.32 -34.10
C ALA A 433 -33.79 20.83 -33.77
N ALA A 434 -32.84 21.35 -33.01
CA ALA A 434 -32.75 22.78 -32.70
C ALA A 434 -32.54 23.64 -33.96
N ALA A 435 -31.65 23.20 -34.86
CA ALA A 435 -31.44 23.85 -36.15
C ALA A 435 -32.70 23.79 -37.03
N GLY A 436 -33.37 22.64 -37.07
CA GLY A 436 -34.65 22.47 -37.78
C GLY A 436 -35.73 23.40 -37.25
N LEU A 437 -35.84 23.55 -35.93
CA LEU A 437 -36.76 24.51 -35.30
C LEU A 437 -36.40 25.96 -35.62
N ALA A 438 -35.12 26.32 -35.61
CA ALA A 438 -34.66 27.67 -35.99
C ALA A 438 -34.96 27.99 -37.46
N VAL A 439 -34.75 27.03 -38.36
CA VAL A 439 -35.12 27.16 -39.78
C VAL A 439 -36.63 27.27 -39.93
N ALA A 440 -37.41 26.45 -39.22
CA ALA A 440 -38.87 26.50 -39.27
C ALA A 440 -39.42 27.84 -38.75
N ALA A 441 -38.80 28.42 -37.71
CA ALA A 441 -39.17 29.71 -37.13
C ALA A 441 -38.82 30.90 -38.04
N THR A 442 -37.79 30.79 -38.88
CA THR A 442 -37.38 31.87 -39.80
C THR A 442 -38.02 31.79 -41.18
N ARG A 443 -38.60 30.63 -41.54
CA ARG A 443 -39.23 30.41 -42.85
C ARG A 443 -40.54 31.20 -42.97
N THR A 444 -40.57 32.11 -43.95
CA THR A 444 -41.77 32.87 -44.29
C THR A 444 -42.76 31.97 -45.05
N ARG A 445 -44.03 31.97 -44.65
CA ARG A 445 -45.10 31.17 -45.27
C ARG A 445 -46.03 32.07 -46.08
N LYS A 446 -46.46 31.58 -47.23
CA LYS A 446 -47.53 32.20 -48.02
C LYS A 446 -48.86 31.85 -47.40
N VAL A 447 -49.61 32.85 -46.99
CA VAL A 447 -50.94 32.73 -46.41
C VAL A 447 -51.93 33.34 -47.39
N TRP A 448 -52.87 32.53 -47.86
CA TRP A 448 -53.95 33.00 -48.72
C TRP A 448 -55.05 33.54 -47.83
N VAL A 449 -55.46 34.77 -48.09
CA VAL A 449 -56.55 35.43 -47.36
C VAL A 449 -57.50 36.04 -48.36
N THR A 450 -58.79 35.78 -48.19
CA THR A 450 -59.84 36.43 -48.97
C THR A 450 -60.41 37.58 -48.17
N ILE A 451 -60.35 38.80 -48.71
CA ILE A 451 -60.89 40.02 -48.10
C ILE A 451 -61.96 40.58 -49.03
N GLU A 452 -63.21 40.68 -48.58
CA GLU A 452 -64.35 41.19 -49.37
C GLU A 452 -64.49 40.51 -50.74
N GLY A 453 -64.31 39.18 -50.77
CA GLY A 453 -64.39 38.37 -51.99
C GLY A 453 -63.12 38.34 -52.85
N GLU A 454 -62.09 39.14 -52.54
CA GLU A 454 -60.83 39.14 -53.28
C GLU A 454 -59.74 38.27 -52.65
N PRO A 455 -59.17 37.29 -53.37
CA PRO A 455 -58.04 36.50 -52.87
C PRO A 455 -56.75 37.33 -52.90
N ARG A 456 -56.05 37.38 -51.75
CA ARG A 456 -54.74 38.02 -51.58
C ARG A 456 -53.75 37.04 -50.96
N VAL A 457 -52.47 37.19 -51.31
CA VAL A 457 -51.36 36.44 -50.72
C VAL A 457 -50.59 37.33 -49.78
N VAL A 458 -50.48 36.90 -48.52
CA VAL A 458 -49.70 37.58 -47.49
C VAL A 458 -48.52 36.68 -47.10
N HIS A 459 -47.35 37.28 -46.90
CA HIS A 459 -46.15 36.56 -46.49
C HIS A 459 -45.93 36.80 -45.00
N ALA A 460 -46.22 35.79 -44.18
CA ALA A 460 -46.12 35.90 -42.72
C ALA A 460 -45.02 34.97 -42.18
N LYS A 461 -44.26 35.47 -41.20
CA LYS A 461 -43.30 34.67 -40.43
C LYS A 461 -43.96 34.18 -39.13
N PRO A 462 -43.60 32.98 -38.62
CA PRO A 462 -44.02 32.57 -37.29
C PRO A 462 -43.69 33.63 -36.22
N GLY A 463 -44.65 33.95 -35.37
CA GLY A 463 -44.60 35.01 -34.36
C GLY A 463 -45.03 36.40 -34.86
N ALA A 464 -45.31 36.58 -36.16
CA ALA A 464 -45.73 37.87 -36.70
C ALA A 464 -47.25 38.08 -36.57
N VAL A 465 -47.63 39.31 -36.21
CA VAL A 465 -48.99 39.84 -36.30
C VAL A 465 -49.01 40.86 -37.43
N GLN A 466 -49.84 40.66 -38.45
CA GLN A 466 -49.94 41.56 -39.59
C GLN A 466 -51.37 42.09 -39.76
N PRO A 467 -51.60 43.41 -39.74
CA PRO A 467 -52.92 43.97 -39.98
C PRO A 467 -53.31 43.83 -41.46
N LEU A 468 -54.55 43.42 -41.69
CA LEU A 468 -55.18 43.28 -43.00
C LEU A 468 -56.12 44.46 -43.23
N HIS A 469 -56.09 45.03 -44.44
CA HIS A 469 -56.86 46.23 -44.79
C HIS A 469 -57.75 46.01 -46.02
N ASP A 470 -58.93 46.64 -46.02
CA ASP A 470 -59.83 46.68 -47.18
C ASP A 470 -59.32 47.62 -48.28
N ARG A 471 -60.03 47.68 -49.42
CA ARG A 471 -59.69 48.57 -50.55
C ARG A 471 -59.77 50.05 -50.20
N ALA A 472 -60.54 50.42 -49.17
CA ALA A 472 -60.63 51.79 -48.66
C ALA A 472 -59.53 52.12 -47.64
N GLY A 473 -58.61 51.18 -47.38
CA GLY A 473 -57.48 51.37 -46.46
C GLY A 473 -57.83 51.16 -44.99
N ASN A 474 -59.05 50.71 -44.66
CA ASN A 474 -59.44 50.48 -43.27
C ASN A 474 -59.01 49.08 -42.81
N LYS A 475 -58.56 48.98 -41.56
CA LYS A 475 -58.21 47.69 -40.93
C LYS A 475 -59.48 46.82 -40.80
N VAL A 476 -59.40 45.58 -41.30
CA VAL A 476 -60.50 44.61 -41.28
C VAL A 476 -60.26 43.39 -40.40
N ALA A 477 -59.00 42.99 -40.21
CA ALA A 477 -58.60 41.90 -39.33
C ALA A 477 -57.09 41.96 -39.04
N GLU A 478 -56.60 41.14 -38.10
CA GLU A 478 -55.19 40.83 -37.93
C GLU A 478 -54.91 39.37 -38.26
N LEU A 479 -53.84 39.14 -39.02
CA LEU A 479 -53.31 37.82 -39.27
C LEU A 479 -52.22 37.51 -38.25
N HIS A 480 -52.48 36.54 -37.37
CA HIS A 480 -51.49 36.01 -36.44
C HIS A 480 -50.91 34.70 -36.98
N ALA A 481 -49.60 34.68 -37.24
CA ALA A 481 -48.89 33.49 -37.70
C ALA A 481 -48.12 32.85 -36.53
N SER A 482 -48.38 31.57 -36.25
CA SER A 482 -47.64 30.77 -35.27
C SER A 482 -46.75 29.74 -35.97
N MET A 483 -45.93 29.03 -35.18
CA MET A 483 -45.14 27.89 -35.67
C MET A 483 -46.01 26.77 -36.25
N PHE A 484 -47.24 26.61 -35.76
CA PHE A 484 -48.13 25.48 -36.07
C PHE A 484 -49.29 25.84 -37.02
N GLY A 485 -49.52 27.13 -37.30
CA GLY A 485 -50.61 27.56 -38.19
C GLY A 485 -50.88 29.06 -38.13
N THR A 486 -51.86 29.52 -38.90
CA THR A 486 -52.28 30.93 -38.95
C THR A 486 -53.71 31.09 -38.50
N THR A 487 -54.00 32.12 -37.73
CA THR A 487 -55.34 32.45 -37.25
C THR A 487 -55.65 33.92 -37.53
N LEU A 488 -56.94 34.23 -37.75
CA LEU A 488 -57.40 35.60 -37.83
C LEU A 488 -57.89 36.05 -36.45
N THR A 489 -57.45 37.22 -36.01
CA THR A 489 -57.84 37.87 -34.77
C THR A 489 -58.34 39.28 -35.06
N ASP A 490 -59.08 39.90 -34.13
CA ASP A 490 -59.55 41.30 -34.26
C ASP A 490 -60.31 41.60 -35.56
N VAL A 491 -61.25 40.72 -35.93
CA VAL A 491 -62.07 40.86 -37.15
C VAL A 491 -63.13 41.94 -36.94
N ARG A 492 -63.11 42.98 -37.77
CA ARG A 492 -64.08 44.09 -37.71
C ARG A 492 -65.50 43.59 -37.96
N GLN A 493 -66.44 44.01 -37.12
CA GLN A 493 -67.84 43.63 -37.24
C GLN A 493 -68.40 44.04 -38.62
N GLY A 494 -68.94 43.06 -39.37
CA GLY A 494 -69.45 43.24 -40.73
C GLY A 494 -68.44 43.03 -41.87
N ALA A 495 -67.15 42.83 -41.57
CA ALA A 495 -66.13 42.55 -42.60
C ALA A 495 -66.16 41.07 -43.03
N GLN A 496 -66.00 40.81 -44.33
CA GLN A 496 -65.88 39.46 -44.88
C GLN A 496 -64.41 39.09 -45.09
N VAL A 497 -63.77 38.53 -44.05
CA VAL A 497 -62.39 38.04 -44.12
C VAL A 497 -62.33 36.54 -43.84
N ARG A 498 -61.67 35.77 -44.71
CA ARG A 498 -61.50 34.32 -44.56
C ARG A 498 -60.08 33.88 -44.89
N LEU A 499 -59.56 32.92 -44.13
CA LEU A 499 -58.33 32.22 -44.50
C LEU A 499 -58.62 31.22 -45.63
N GLY A 500 -57.80 31.24 -46.68
CA GLY A 500 -57.75 30.18 -47.67
C GLY A 500 -57.07 28.94 -47.10
N LYS A 501 -57.46 27.76 -47.59
CA LYS A 501 -56.76 26.51 -47.28
C LYS A 501 -55.39 26.45 -47.95
#